data_AF-A0A916Q970-F1
#
_entry.id   AF-A0A916Q970-F1
#
_cell.length_a   1.000
_cell.length_b   1.000
_cell.length_c   1.000
_cell.angle_alpha   90.00
_cell.angle_beta   90.00
_cell.angle_gamma   90.00
#
_symmetry.space_group_name_H-M   'P 1'
#
loop_
_entity.id
_entity.type
_entity.pdbx_description
1 polymer ?
#
loop_
_entity_poly.entity_id
_entity_poly.type
_entity_poly.pdbx_seq_one_letter_code
_entity_poly.pdbx_strand_id
1 'polypeptide(L)'
;MSRYYQLLEKENDTLQDQNYDSYDRFFSLAKLEYQHGNFSEETEQQILESTMTKDPHLQKMVKQYFKPRDYFKLRDRMIGSGAIGGKACGMLLARKIIHSHIPEYMQYHEPHDSYYIGSDVFYTYIVSNNCWETRISQRTDEGYFKRGRL
;
A
#
# COMPACT_ATOMS: atom_id res chain seq x y z
N MET A 1 -4.61 -28.54 21.21
CA MET A 1 -4.83 -27.75 19.97
C MET A 1 -5.05 -28.71 18.80
N SER A 2 -5.93 -28.37 17.85
CA SER A 2 -6.27 -29.24 16.70
C SER A 2 -5.08 -29.45 15.77
N ARG A 3 -4.93 -30.68 15.25
CA ARG A 3 -3.88 -31.13 14.29
C ARG A 3 -3.78 -30.23 13.05
N TYR A 4 -4.88 -29.55 12.71
CA TYR A 4 -4.95 -28.57 11.62
C TYR A 4 -4.07 -27.33 11.87
N TYR A 5 -4.08 -26.79 13.10
CA TYR A 5 -3.25 -25.63 13.45
C TYR A 5 -1.76 -25.98 13.51
N GLN A 6 -1.43 -27.20 13.95
CA GLN A 6 -0.04 -27.68 13.96
C GLN A 6 0.52 -27.89 12.54
N LEU A 7 -0.34 -28.21 11.57
CA LEU A 7 0.05 -28.30 10.16
C LEU A 7 0.24 -26.92 9.54
N LEU A 8 -0.63 -25.96 9.86
CA LEU A 8 -0.48 -24.56 9.44
C LEU A 8 0.78 -23.91 10.03
N GLU A 9 1.10 -24.15 11.29
CA GLU A 9 2.34 -23.68 11.91
C GLU A 9 3.57 -24.29 11.22
N LYS A 10 3.55 -25.59 10.95
CA LYS A 10 4.64 -26.27 10.22
C LYS A 10 4.80 -25.81 8.77
N GLU A 11 3.71 -25.53 8.06
CA GLU A 11 3.76 -24.96 6.70
C GLU A 11 4.24 -23.50 6.72
N ASN A 12 3.85 -22.70 7.71
CA ASN A 12 4.37 -21.35 7.90
C ASN A 12 5.87 -21.34 8.20
N ASP A 13 6.36 -22.26 9.04
CA ASP A 13 7.79 -22.39 9.34
C ASP A 13 8.60 -22.87 8.12
N THR A 14 8.01 -23.62 7.19
CA THR A 14 8.68 -24.01 5.93
C THR A 14 8.64 -22.93 4.84
N LEU A 15 7.77 -21.93 4.96
CA LEU A 15 7.72 -20.75 4.09
C LEU A 15 8.61 -19.59 4.58
N GLN A 16 9.14 -19.66 5.81
CA GLN A 16 10.01 -18.63 6.40
C GLN A 16 11.36 -18.44 5.69
N ASP A 17 11.77 -19.37 4.81
CA ASP A 17 12.96 -19.24 3.95
C ASP A 17 12.69 -18.51 2.63
N GLN A 18 11.46 -18.01 2.39
CA GLN A 18 11.20 -17.06 1.32
C GLN A 18 11.60 -15.66 1.78
N ASN A 19 12.37 -14.97 0.96
CA ASN A 19 13.08 -13.71 1.18
C ASN A 19 12.12 -12.51 1.43
N TYR A 20 11.27 -12.59 2.46
CA TYR A 20 10.32 -11.55 2.82
C TYR A 20 11.07 -10.35 3.37
N ASP A 21 10.84 -9.19 2.78
CA ASP A 21 11.41 -7.95 3.29
C ASP A 21 10.71 -7.52 4.60
N SER A 22 11.22 -6.46 5.24
CA SER A 22 10.61 -5.95 6.48
C SER A 22 9.15 -5.50 6.31
N TYR A 23 8.78 -5.08 5.10
CA TYR A 23 7.47 -4.56 4.78
C TYR A 23 6.44 -5.70 4.67
N ASP A 24 6.84 -6.83 4.09
CA ASP A 24 6.03 -8.05 4.03
C ASP A 24 5.76 -8.66 5.40
N ARG A 25 6.80 -8.70 6.24
CA ARG A 25 6.66 -9.17 7.63
C ARG A 25 5.70 -8.27 8.40
N PHE A 26 5.82 -6.95 8.26
CA PHE A 26 4.92 -5.99 8.90
C PHE A 26 3.45 -6.22 8.51
N PHE A 27 3.15 -6.34 7.21
CA PHE A 27 1.78 -6.59 6.76
C PHE A 27 1.24 -7.95 7.21
N SER A 28 2.10 -8.98 7.23
CA SER A 28 1.73 -10.32 7.71
C SER A 28 1.36 -10.30 9.20
N LEU A 29 2.17 -9.64 10.02
CA LEU A 29 1.90 -9.46 11.45
C LEU A 29 0.62 -8.64 11.69
N ALA A 30 0.46 -7.51 11.00
CA ALA A 30 -0.74 -6.68 11.10
C ALA A 30 -2.01 -7.45 10.70
N LYS A 31 -1.94 -8.31 9.68
CA LYS A 31 -3.06 -9.16 9.25
C LYS A 31 -3.40 -10.22 10.29
N LEU A 32 -2.38 -10.81 10.93
CA LEU A 32 -2.55 -11.79 12.01
C LEU A 32 -3.18 -11.13 13.26
N GLU A 33 -2.68 -9.98 13.69
CA GLU A 33 -3.28 -9.22 14.80
C GLU A 33 -4.76 -8.91 14.53
N TYR A 34 -5.07 -8.45 13.31
CA TYR A 34 -6.45 -8.15 12.91
C TYR A 34 -7.35 -9.38 12.96
N GLN A 35 -6.86 -10.55 12.56
CA GLN A 35 -7.60 -11.81 12.67
C GLN A 35 -7.88 -12.23 14.11
N HIS A 36 -7.01 -11.85 15.05
CA HIS A 36 -7.22 -12.04 16.48
C HIS A 36 -8.11 -10.95 17.11
N GLY A 37 -8.67 -10.04 16.30
CA GLY A 37 -9.56 -8.98 16.75
C GLY A 37 -8.84 -7.74 17.27
N ASN A 38 -7.53 -7.63 17.06
CA ASN A 38 -6.75 -6.46 17.44
C ASN A 38 -6.29 -5.67 16.21
N PHE A 39 -6.55 -4.36 16.17
CA PHE A 39 -6.00 -3.49 15.13
C PHE A 39 -5.75 -2.12 15.74
N SER A 40 -4.50 -1.87 16.10
CA SER A 40 -4.12 -0.65 16.81
C SER A 40 -4.10 0.57 15.87
N GLU A 41 -4.34 1.75 16.43
CA GLU A 41 -4.18 3.01 15.68
C GLU A 41 -2.74 3.21 15.18
N GLU A 42 -1.76 2.68 15.90
CA GLU A 42 -0.35 2.71 15.50
C GLU A 42 -0.10 1.85 14.26
N THR A 43 -0.62 0.62 14.25
CA THR A 43 -0.56 -0.28 13.08
C THR A 43 -1.22 0.38 11.87
N GLU A 44 -2.40 0.97 12.05
CA GLU A 44 -3.09 1.69 10.98
C GLU A 44 -2.27 2.89 10.47
N GLN A 45 -1.71 3.69 11.39
CA GLN A 45 -0.89 4.84 11.03
C GLN A 45 0.35 4.43 10.23
N GLN A 46 1.04 3.37 10.65
CA GLN A 46 2.20 2.83 9.94
C GLN A 46 1.82 2.34 8.54
N ILE A 47 0.67 1.66 8.39
CA ILE A 47 0.14 1.26 7.08
C ILE A 47 -0.11 2.50 6.19
N LEU A 48 -0.78 3.52 6.72
CA LEU A 48 -1.13 4.73 5.97
C LEU A 48 0.12 5.46 5.46
N GLU A 49 1.08 5.71 6.35
CA GLU A 49 2.29 6.48 6.02
C GLU A 49 3.23 5.74 5.08
N SER A 50 3.30 4.41 5.20
CA SER A 50 4.15 3.59 4.36
C SER A 50 3.54 3.33 2.98
N THR A 51 2.21 3.25 2.87
CA THR A 51 1.54 2.69 1.67
C THR A 51 0.69 3.70 0.92
N MET A 52 0.07 4.65 1.62
CA MET A 52 -0.95 5.53 1.02
C MET A 52 -0.50 6.98 0.96
N THR A 53 -0.35 7.63 2.12
CA THR A 53 -0.10 9.06 2.20
C THR A 53 0.45 9.48 3.56
N LYS A 54 1.31 10.50 3.53
CA LYS A 54 1.82 11.20 4.72
C LYS A 54 1.08 12.51 5.01
N ASP A 55 0.12 12.87 4.16
CA ASP A 55 -0.69 14.08 4.34
C ASP A 55 -1.72 13.85 5.47
N PRO A 56 -1.69 14.62 6.58
CA PRO A 56 -2.58 14.41 7.71
C PRO A 56 -4.07 14.60 7.37
N HIS A 57 -4.40 15.49 6.43
CA HIS A 57 -5.77 15.73 6.00
C HIS A 57 -6.31 14.53 5.22
N LEU A 58 -5.52 13.99 4.29
CA LEU A 58 -5.88 12.75 3.58
C LEU A 58 -5.94 11.56 4.54
N GLN A 59 -5.02 11.42 5.49
CA GLN A 59 -5.04 10.35 6.49
C GLN A 59 -6.36 10.36 7.28
N LYS A 60 -6.81 11.54 7.74
CA LYS A 60 -8.09 11.67 8.45
C LYS A 60 -9.27 11.17 7.61
N MET A 61 -9.31 11.54 6.33
CA MET A 61 -10.37 11.06 5.43
C MET A 61 -10.26 9.56 5.16
N VAL A 62 -9.06 9.03 4.96
CA VAL A 62 -8.88 7.58 4.76
C VAL A 62 -9.37 6.82 5.99
N LYS A 63 -8.97 7.22 7.21
CA LYS A 63 -9.45 6.60 8.47
C LYS A 63 -10.98 6.68 8.64
N GLN A 64 -11.61 7.72 8.10
CA GLN A 64 -13.07 7.87 8.15
C GLN A 64 -13.81 6.87 7.25
N TYR A 65 -13.25 6.54 6.09
CA TYR A 65 -13.97 5.77 5.06
C TYR A 65 -13.44 4.34 4.83
N PHE A 66 -12.19 4.06 5.19
CA PHE A 66 -11.59 2.74 5.04
C PHE A 66 -11.87 1.87 6.25
N LYS A 67 -11.90 0.57 6.01
CA LYS A 67 -11.87 -0.47 7.05
C LYS A 67 -10.50 -1.16 7.01
N PRO A 68 -10.05 -1.80 8.10
CA PRO A 68 -8.76 -2.51 8.12
C PRO A 68 -8.58 -3.49 6.96
N ARG A 69 -9.65 -4.22 6.60
CA ARG A 69 -9.68 -5.13 5.44
C ARG A 69 -9.31 -4.47 4.11
N ASP A 70 -9.58 -3.18 3.95
CA ASP A 70 -9.29 -2.45 2.72
C ASP A 70 -7.78 -2.25 2.53
N TYR A 71 -7.03 -2.02 3.61
CA TYR A 71 -5.57 -1.93 3.56
C TYR A 71 -4.93 -3.26 3.17
N PHE A 72 -5.43 -4.37 3.71
CA PHE A 72 -4.93 -5.69 3.34
C PHE A 72 -5.27 -6.05 1.90
N LYS A 73 -6.47 -5.72 1.41
CA LYS A 73 -6.83 -5.89 -0.01
C LYS A 73 -5.95 -5.06 -0.94
N LEU A 74 -5.58 -3.85 -0.52
CA LEU A 74 -4.63 -3.01 -1.24
C LEU A 74 -3.28 -3.72 -1.34
N ARG A 75 -2.74 -4.19 -0.20
CA ARG A 75 -1.46 -4.93 -0.15
C ARG A 75 -1.50 -6.20 -1.00
N ASP A 76 -2.57 -6.98 -0.94
CA ASP A 76 -2.73 -8.24 -1.69
C ASP A 76 -2.67 -8.02 -3.22
N ARG A 77 -2.88 -6.78 -3.70
CA ARG A 77 -2.83 -6.37 -5.12
C ARG A 77 -1.66 -5.43 -5.43
N MET A 78 -0.70 -5.30 -4.52
CA MET A 78 0.43 -4.41 -4.66
C MET A 78 1.71 -5.18 -5.05
N ILE A 79 2.38 -4.67 -6.08
CA ILE A 79 3.68 -5.13 -6.54
C ILE A 79 4.74 -4.22 -5.92
N GLY A 80 5.71 -4.81 -5.23
CA GLY A 80 6.73 -4.08 -4.45
C GLY A 80 6.19 -3.57 -3.12
N SER A 81 6.83 -2.51 -2.61
CA SER A 81 6.67 -1.90 -1.30
C SER A 81 6.64 -0.35 -1.36
N GLY A 82 6.25 0.27 -0.25
CA GLY A 82 6.16 1.73 -0.15
C GLY A 82 4.88 2.31 -0.76
N ALA A 83 4.90 3.61 -1.05
CA ALA A 83 3.67 4.36 -1.31
C ALA A 83 3.14 4.16 -2.75
N ILE A 84 1.84 3.97 -2.90
CA ILE A 84 1.15 3.90 -4.22
C ILE A 84 0.98 5.27 -4.89
N GLY A 85 1.25 6.35 -4.17
CA GLY A 85 1.14 7.72 -4.64
C GLY A 85 -0.26 8.36 -4.48
N GLY A 86 -0.29 9.69 -4.46
CA GLY A 86 -1.48 10.48 -4.13
C GLY A 86 -2.66 10.31 -5.10
N LYS A 87 -2.39 10.06 -6.39
CA LYS A 87 -3.45 9.85 -7.39
C LYS A 87 -4.20 8.54 -7.16
N ALA A 88 -3.46 7.45 -6.94
CA ALA A 88 -4.05 6.14 -6.64
C ALA A 88 -4.78 6.18 -5.29
N CYS A 89 -4.15 6.74 -4.26
CA CYS A 89 -4.78 6.96 -2.95
C CYS A 89 -6.09 7.75 -3.06
N GLY A 90 -6.08 8.87 -3.79
CA GLY A 90 -7.25 9.72 -4.01
C GLY A 90 -8.36 9.01 -4.78
N MET A 91 -8.02 8.21 -5.79
CA MET A 91 -8.98 7.40 -6.54
C MET A 91 -9.69 6.40 -5.63
N LEU A 92 -8.94 5.69 -4.77
CA LEU A 92 -9.53 4.71 -3.84
C LEU A 92 -10.41 5.37 -2.78
N LEU A 93 -9.96 6.51 -2.25
CA LEU A 93 -10.73 7.31 -1.32
C LEU A 93 -12.05 7.80 -1.93
N ALA A 94 -12.00 8.36 -3.15
CA ALA A 94 -13.20 8.81 -3.85
C ALA A 94 -14.22 7.67 -4.03
N ARG A 95 -13.76 6.47 -4.40
CA ARG A 95 -14.63 5.30 -4.52
C ARG A 95 -15.27 4.90 -3.19
N LYS A 96 -14.53 4.98 -2.08
CA LYS A 96 -15.08 4.70 -0.74
C LYS A 96 -16.11 5.74 -0.32
N ILE A 97 -15.86 7.02 -0.60
CA ILE A 97 -16.82 8.10 -0.33
C ILE A 97 -18.12 7.88 -1.13
N ILE A 98 -18.02 7.60 -2.43
CA ILE A 98 -19.19 7.33 -3.28
C ILE A 98 -19.97 6.11 -2.76
N HIS A 99 -19.27 5.03 -2.42
CA HIS A 99 -19.90 3.84 -1.86
C HIS A 99 -20.66 4.11 -0.55
N SER A 100 -20.14 5.01 0.29
CA SER A 100 -20.76 5.37 1.56
C SER A 100 -21.93 6.34 1.44
N HIS A 101 -21.86 7.31 0.53
CA HIS A 101 -22.83 8.41 0.45
C HIS A 101 -23.83 8.30 -0.70
N ILE A 102 -23.51 7.56 -1.76
CA ILE A 102 -24.31 7.44 -2.98
C ILE A 102 -24.34 5.96 -3.43
N PRO A 103 -24.84 5.03 -2.58
CA PRO A 103 -24.81 3.60 -2.88
C PRO A 103 -25.58 3.22 -4.15
N GLU A 104 -26.60 3.99 -4.53
CA GLU A 104 -27.35 3.83 -5.78
C GLU A 104 -26.48 3.98 -7.03
N TYR A 105 -25.35 4.69 -6.92
CA TYR A 105 -24.43 4.90 -8.02
C TYR A 105 -23.48 3.70 -8.24
N MET A 106 -23.41 2.77 -7.29
CA MET A 106 -22.56 1.58 -7.38
C MET A 106 -22.93 0.68 -8.56
N GLN A 107 -24.19 0.68 -9.01
CA GLN A 107 -24.64 -0.09 -10.17
C GLN A 107 -24.02 0.37 -11.49
N TYR A 108 -23.54 1.62 -11.55
CA TYR A 108 -22.90 2.21 -12.73
C TYR A 108 -21.37 2.12 -12.69
N HIS A 109 -20.81 1.64 -11.57
CA HIS A 109 -19.38 1.46 -11.42
C HIS A 109 -18.97 0.05 -11.81
N GLU A 110 -17.99 -0.05 -12.70
CA GLU A 110 -17.28 -1.31 -12.87
C GLU A 110 -16.55 -1.70 -11.57
N PRO A 111 -16.52 -3.02 -11.25
CA PRO A 111 -15.67 -3.54 -10.19
C PRO A 111 -14.24 -3.08 -10.40
N HIS A 112 -13.63 -2.55 -9.34
CA HIS A 112 -12.24 -2.13 -9.42
C HIS A 112 -11.34 -3.37 -9.36
N ASP A 113 -10.79 -3.77 -10.51
CA ASP A 113 -9.80 -4.83 -10.63
C ASP A 113 -8.39 -4.30 -10.91
N SER A 114 -7.96 -3.26 -10.19
CA SER A 114 -6.62 -2.70 -10.40
C SER A 114 -5.56 -3.33 -9.49
N TYR A 115 -4.32 -3.23 -9.97
CA TYR A 115 -3.08 -3.51 -9.26
C TYR A 115 -2.33 -2.20 -9.01
N TYR A 116 -1.46 -2.21 -8.00
CA TYR A 116 -0.72 -1.03 -7.58
C TYR A 116 0.77 -1.32 -7.60
N ILE A 117 1.55 -0.31 -7.98
CA ILE A 117 3.01 -0.41 -7.99
C ILE A 117 3.53 0.45 -6.85
N GLY A 118 4.25 -0.18 -5.93
CA GLY A 118 4.93 0.48 -4.84
C GLY A 118 6.02 1.42 -5.36
N SER A 119 6.27 2.50 -4.62
CA SER A 119 7.30 3.48 -5.00
C SER A 119 8.70 2.88 -5.08
N ASP A 120 8.97 1.78 -4.37
CA ASP A 120 10.25 1.08 -4.39
C ASP A 120 10.60 0.50 -5.77
N VAL A 121 9.62 0.01 -6.53
CA VAL A 121 9.81 -0.51 -7.89
C VAL A 121 10.29 0.61 -8.80
N PHE A 122 9.72 1.81 -8.63
CA PHE A 122 10.15 2.99 -9.36
C PHE A 122 11.57 3.43 -8.97
N TYR A 123 11.93 3.38 -7.69
CA TYR A 123 13.29 3.68 -7.25
C TYR A 123 14.29 2.64 -7.76
N THR A 124 13.95 1.36 -7.68
CA THR A 124 14.75 0.26 -8.23
C THR A 124 14.99 0.48 -9.72
N TYR A 125 13.95 0.79 -10.49
CA TYR A 125 14.09 1.12 -11.91
C TYR A 125 15.06 2.30 -12.15
N ILE A 126 14.93 3.39 -11.40
CA ILE A 126 15.83 4.55 -11.53
C ILE A 126 17.29 4.15 -11.27
N VAL A 127 17.54 3.39 -10.20
CA VAL A 127 18.89 2.97 -9.81
C VAL A 127 19.47 2.00 -10.84
N SER A 128 18.72 0.96 -11.23
CA SER A 128 19.15 -0.04 -12.20
C SER A 128 19.46 0.54 -13.58
N ASN A 129 18.88 1.69 -13.93
CA ASN A 129 19.11 2.37 -15.20
C ASN A 129 20.09 3.56 -15.09
N ASN A 130 20.89 3.65 -14.02
CA ASN A 130 21.86 4.74 -13.79
C ASN A 130 21.22 6.15 -13.85
N CYS A 131 19.91 6.25 -13.58
CA CYS A 131 19.15 7.50 -13.66
C CYS A 131 19.11 8.26 -12.33
N TRP A 132 19.83 7.79 -11.30
CA TRP A 132 19.77 8.36 -9.94
C TRP A 132 20.23 9.82 -9.90
N GLU A 133 21.35 10.14 -10.55
CA GLU A 133 21.86 11.52 -10.60
C GLU A 133 20.87 12.46 -11.27
N THR A 134 20.28 12.03 -12.39
CA THR A 134 19.23 12.77 -13.09
C THR A 134 18.05 13.01 -12.16
N ARG A 135 17.59 11.98 -11.45
CA ARG A 135 16.48 12.07 -10.49
C ARG A 135 16.76 13.07 -9.37
N ILE A 136 17.97 13.09 -8.81
CA ILE A 136 18.40 14.05 -7.79
C ILE A 136 18.41 15.47 -8.36
N SER A 137 18.98 15.65 -9.56
CA SER A 137 19.02 16.98 -10.20
C SER A 137 17.63 17.53 -10.51
N GLN A 138 16.66 16.68 -10.88
CA GLN A 138 15.27 17.09 -11.10
C GLN A 138 14.51 17.49 -9.83
N ARG A 139 15.08 17.28 -8.63
CA ARG A 139 14.44 17.73 -7.37
C ARG A 139 14.65 19.22 -7.08
N THR A 140 15.49 19.90 -7.85
CA THR A 140 15.65 21.36 -7.74
C THR A 140 14.80 22.04 -8.80
N ASP A 141 14.27 23.22 -8.50
CA ASP A 141 13.42 23.98 -9.43
C ASP A 141 14.15 24.27 -10.75
N GLU A 142 15.44 24.61 -10.66
CA GLU A 142 16.29 24.81 -11.84
C GLU A 142 16.52 23.52 -12.63
N GLY A 143 16.79 22.42 -11.96
CA GLY A 143 17.15 21.16 -12.58
C GLY A 143 15.96 20.43 -13.20
N TYR A 144 14.74 20.64 -12.68
CA TYR A 144 13.52 19.99 -13.15
C TYR A 144 13.31 20.19 -14.66
N PHE A 145 13.35 21.43 -15.13
CA PHE A 145 13.15 21.74 -16.56
C PHE A 145 14.42 21.51 -17.39
N LYS A 146 15.61 21.85 -16.86
CA LYS A 146 16.87 21.72 -17.59
C LYS A 146 17.21 20.26 -17.92
N ARG A 147 16.92 19.32 -17.01
CA ARG A 147 17.22 17.89 -17.15
C ARG A 147 16.05 17.05 -17.67
N GLY A 148 14.91 17.68 -17.95
CA GLY A 148 13.72 17.03 -18.53
C GLY A 148 13.62 17.11 -20.05
N ARG A 149 14.48 17.89 -20.70
CA ARG A 149 14.62 17.94 -22.16
C ARG A 149 15.60 16.85 -22.57
N LEU A 150 15.08 15.70 -23.03
CA LEU A 150 15.85 14.70 -23.78
C LEU A 150 16.25 15.27 -25.15
#